data_AF-A0A7D4AQ77-F1
#
_entry.id   AF-A0A7D4AQ77-F1
#
_cell.length_a   1.000
_cell.length_b   1.000
_cell.length_c   1.000
_cell.angle_alpha   90.00
_cell.angle_beta   90.00
_cell.angle_gamma   90.00
#
_symmetry.space_group_name_H-M   'P 1'
#
loop_
_entity.id
_entity.type
_entity.pdbx_description
1 polymer ?
#
loop_
_entity_poly.entity_id
_entity_poly.type
_entity_poly.pdbx_seq_one_letter_code
_entity_poly.pdbx_strand_id
1 'polypeptide(L)'
;MYAATWDEPWQETVIKESGSFVLARVTTFDPKKGAIVNVLRTLAGEPLAGPVEVSSFYSLHLCNEAGEEAGFRFEGIDSCYIFLQKTAAGYAIATPTSGFAAIKHSKVAATYRHSYHQALVPQSVYEPTMTAIFQHYHGQPYDADYINKFVSSTLALAPAKRNSAEQATFFLQHVALETTYHLGLTTYCTAILPFLRDTTNFHAQVSATRALAATATPEAKQQLIKVLTRKSDRDFVKVQAVWTLAAYHPTELKHELAKIAKVASAQSNGFGGNDMDPRSCTQIPTVKEALDALVAQL
;
A
#
# COMPACT_ATOMS: atom_id res chain seq x y z
N MET A 1 7.72 -11.84 -28.55
CA MET A 1 7.74 -10.48 -27.97
C MET A 1 7.32 -10.64 -26.51
N TYR A 2 8.15 -10.20 -25.56
CA TYR A 2 7.84 -10.32 -24.12
C TYR A 2 7.04 -9.10 -23.68
N ALA A 3 6.10 -9.25 -22.75
CA ALA A 3 5.40 -8.10 -22.17
C ALA A 3 6.37 -7.23 -21.36
N ALA A 4 6.17 -5.90 -21.36
CA ALA A 4 6.87 -5.02 -20.43
C ALA A 4 6.62 -5.44 -18.98
N THR A 5 7.67 -5.36 -18.19
CA THR A 5 7.65 -5.61 -16.75
C THR A 5 8.31 -4.44 -16.05
N TRP A 6 7.78 -4.04 -14.91
CA TRP A 6 8.27 -2.87 -14.18
C TRP A 6 8.15 -3.05 -12.67
N ASP A 7 8.93 -2.26 -11.94
CA ASP A 7 8.84 -2.20 -10.49
C ASP A 7 7.63 -1.36 -10.09
N GLU A 8 6.74 -1.93 -9.28
CA GLU A 8 5.58 -1.21 -8.74
C GLU A 8 5.95 -0.50 -7.44
N PRO A 9 5.72 0.82 -7.34
CA PRO A 9 5.98 1.55 -6.11
C PRO A 9 4.98 1.16 -5.01
N TRP A 10 5.44 1.26 -3.76
CA TRP A 10 4.54 1.25 -2.61
C TRP A 10 3.61 2.47 -2.66
N GLN A 11 2.39 2.30 -2.14
CA GLN A 11 1.39 3.37 -2.14
C GLN A 11 1.89 4.64 -1.42
N GLU A 12 2.76 4.50 -0.42
CA GLU A 12 3.43 5.62 0.24
C GLU A 12 4.20 6.51 -0.74
N THR A 13 5.01 5.92 -1.63
CA THR A 13 5.77 6.64 -2.65
C THR A 13 4.85 7.36 -3.63
N VAL A 14 3.82 6.65 -4.12
CA VAL A 14 2.79 7.21 -5.03
C VAL A 14 2.16 8.47 -4.45
N ILE A 15 1.81 8.43 -3.17
CA ILE A 15 1.14 9.57 -2.53
C ILE A 15 2.14 10.72 -2.32
N LYS A 16 3.31 10.44 -1.73
CA LYS A 16 4.33 11.46 -1.43
C LYS A 16 4.86 12.20 -2.65
N GLU A 17 4.94 11.54 -3.80
CA GLU A 17 5.47 12.13 -5.04
C GLU A 17 4.39 12.86 -5.86
N SER A 18 3.12 12.75 -5.50
CA SER A 18 2.02 13.41 -6.20
C SER A 18 1.72 14.80 -5.64
N GLY A 19 1.40 15.76 -6.51
CA GLY A 19 1.02 17.13 -6.11
C GLY A 19 -0.48 17.33 -5.91
N SER A 20 -1.31 16.50 -6.53
CA SER A 20 -2.77 16.58 -6.45
C SER A 20 -3.40 15.20 -6.35
N PHE A 21 -4.46 15.11 -5.54
CA PHE A 21 -5.36 13.96 -5.49
C PHE A 21 -6.75 14.40 -5.96
N VAL A 22 -7.22 13.84 -7.09
CA VAL A 22 -8.41 14.34 -7.80
C VAL A 22 -9.40 13.22 -8.12
N LEU A 23 -10.68 13.56 -8.23
CA LEU A 23 -11.69 12.76 -8.91
C LEU A 23 -11.81 13.28 -10.34
N ALA A 24 -11.64 12.40 -11.32
CA ALA A 24 -11.66 12.75 -12.72
C ALA A 24 -12.46 11.74 -13.57
N ARG A 25 -12.99 12.23 -14.70
CA ARG A 25 -13.54 11.41 -15.77
C ARG A 25 -12.49 11.22 -16.87
N VAL A 26 -12.24 9.99 -17.29
CA VAL A 26 -11.38 9.71 -18.45
C VAL A 26 -12.16 10.11 -19.71
N THR A 27 -11.64 11.08 -20.46
CA THR A 27 -12.31 11.59 -21.67
C THR A 27 -11.82 10.87 -22.91
N THR A 28 -10.49 10.74 -23.05
CA THR A 28 -9.85 9.99 -24.12
C THR A 28 -8.58 9.34 -23.58
N PHE A 29 -8.18 8.22 -24.17
CA PHE A 29 -6.98 7.50 -23.78
C PHE A 29 -6.40 6.73 -24.98
N ASP A 30 -5.07 6.80 -25.12
CA ASP A 30 -4.25 6.02 -26.04
C ASP A 30 -3.16 5.31 -25.22
N PRO A 31 -3.03 3.96 -25.30
CA PRO A 31 -2.05 3.19 -24.54
C PRO A 31 -0.63 3.75 -24.55
N LYS A 32 -0.19 4.35 -25.66
CA LYS A 32 1.18 4.82 -25.83
C LYS A 32 1.34 6.32 -25.63
N LYS A 33 0.29 7.10 -25.87
CA LYS A 33 0.38 8.57 -25.83
C LYS A 33 -0.10 9.18 -24.51
N GLY A 34 -0.93 8.47 -23.75
CA GLY A 34 -1.50 9.00 -22.52
C GLY A 34 -3.01 9.15 -22.56
N ALA A 35 -3.53 9.91 -21.60
CA ALA A 35 -4.96 10.15 -21.44
C ALA A 35 -5.25 11.63 -21.23
N ILE A 36 -6.43 12.07 -21.70
CA ILE A 36 -7.03 13.33 -21.28
C ILE A 36 -8.08 12.99 -20.24
N VAL A 37 -7.92 13.54 -19.04
CA VAL A 37 -8.86 13.39 -17.94
C VAL A 37 -9.50 14.73 -17.64
N ASN A 38 -10.81 14.75 -17.43
CA ASN A 38 -11.51 15.95 -16.98
C ASN A 38 -11.64 15.91 -15.46
N VAL A 39 -10.90 16.77 -14.77
CA VAL A 39 -10.94 16.89 -13.31
C VAL A 39 -12.28 17.46 -12.88
N LEU A 40 -13.04 16.64 -12.15
CA LEU A 40 -14.36 16.99 -11.61
C LEU A 40 -14.24 17.67 -10.25
N ARG A 41 -13.29 17.21 -9.43
CA ARG A 41 -13.06 17.71 -8.08
C ARG A 41 -11.63 17.44 -7.64
N THR A 42 -10.99 18.42 -7.02
CA THR A 42 -9.76 18.20 -6.25
C THR A 42 -10.13 17.82 -4.82
N LEU A 43 -9.60 16.70 -4.33
CA LEU A 43 -9.82 16.21 -2.97
C LEU A 43 -8.72 16.69 -2.02
N ALA A 44 -7.48 16.73 -2.49
CA ALA A 44 -6.34 17.28 -1.76
C ALA A 44 -5.22 17.74 -2.71
N GLY A 45 -4.29 18.56 -2.19
CA GLY A 45 -3.13 19.05 -2.92
C GLY A 45 -3.40 20.28 -3.77
N GLU A 46 -2.61 20.48 -4.82
CA GLU A 46 -2.75 21.63 -5.71
C GLU A 46 -4.13 21.63 -6.40
N PRO A 47 -4.88 22.74 -6.39
CA PRO A 47 -6.17 22.84 -7.04
C PRO A 47 -6.09 22.62 -8.56
N LEU A 48 -6.87 21.68 -9.06
CA LEU A 48 -7.04 21.39 -10.48
C LEU A 48 -8.52 21.36 -10.87
N ALA A 49 -8.82 21.82 -12.09
CA ALA A 49 -10.16 21.78 -12.66
C ALA A 49 -10.09 21.69 -14.19
N GLY A 50 -11.07 21.01 -14.80
CA GLY A 50 -11.18 20.90 -16.24
C GLY A 50 -10.24 19.86 -16.85
N PRO A 51 -10.00 19.93 -18.18
CA PRO A 51 -9.20 18.94 -18.89
C PRO A 51 -7.72 19.02 -18.52
N VAL A 52 -7.13 17.87 -18.25
CA VAL A 52 -5.73 17.67 -17.91
C VAL A 52 -5.16 16.54 -18.77
N GLU A 53 -3.99 16.77 -19.35
CA GLU A 53 -3.24 15.75 -20.08
C GLU A 53 -2.32 14.97 -19.12
N VAL A 54 -2.47 13.64 -19.14
CA VAL A 54 -1.63 12.69 -18.42
C VAL A 54 -0.84 11.89 -19.45
N SER A 55 0.44 12.23 -19.62
CA SER A 55 1.25 11.76 -20.76
C SER A 55 2.55 11.06 -20.35
N SER A 56 2.83 10.94 -19.05
CA SER A 56 4.03 10.26 -18.55
C SER A 56 3.80 9.49 -17.24
N PHE A 57 4.84 8.74 -16.84
CA PHE A 57 4.90 8.04 -15.57
C PHE A 57 6.08 8.55 -14.73
N TYR A 58 5.88 8.82 -13.45
CA TYR A 58 6.93 9.39 -12.60
C TYR A 58 7.73 8.37 -11.78
N SER A 59 7.19 7.16 -11.54
CA SER A 59 7.90 6.07 -10.83
C SER A 59 8.06 4.81 -11.70
N LEU A 60 7.97 4.93 -13.03
CA LEU A 60 8.10 3.77 -13.91
C LEU A 60 9.57 3.36 -14.05
N HIS A 61 9.91 2.20 -13.49
CA HIS A 61 11.20 1.56 -13.65
C HIS A 61 11.04 0.23 -14.37
N LEU A 62 11.41 0.18 -15.65
CA LEU A 62 11.34 -1.03 -16.46
C LEU A 62 12.40 -2.04 -16.02
N CYS A 63 12.01 -3.32 -15.94
CA CYS A 63 12.91 -4.42 -15.66
C CYS A 63 13.36 -5.18 -16.91
N ASN A 64 12.65 -5.02 -18.02
CA ASN A 64 13.06 -5.52 -19.32
C ASN A 64 12.97 -4.46 -20.41
N GLU A 65 14.12 -3.93 -20.84
CA GLU A 65 14.19 -2.92 -21.92
C GLU A 65 13.78 -3.46 -23.30
N ALA A 66 13.69 -4.80 -23.46
CA ALA A 66 13.32 -5.47 -24.71
C ALA A 66 11.80 -5.76 -24.85
N GLY A 67 10.97 -5.34 -23.90
CA GLY A 67 9.52 -5.50 -23.93
C GLY A 67 8.79 -4.43 -24.75
N GLU A 68 7.50 -4.64 -25.03
CA GLU A 68 6.63 -3.53 -25.50
C GLU A 68 6.63 -2.38 -24.48
N GLU A 69 6.43 -1.13 -24.91
CA GLU A 69 6.32 -0.01 -23.97
C GLU A 69 5.19 -0.23 -22.96
N ALA A 70 5.47 0.10 -21.69
CA ALA A 70 4.49 0.06 -20.62
C ALA A 70 3.43 1.15 -20.85
N GLY A 71 2.27 0.76 -21.37
CA GLY A 71 1.20 1.71 -21.72
C GLY A 71 0.24 2.04 -20.58
N PHE A 72 -0.48 3.17 -20.68
CA PHE A 72 -1.53 3.51 -19.71
C PHE A 72 -2.69 2.50 -19.80
N ARG A 73 -3.47 2.38 -18.72
CA ARG A 73 -4.50 1.33 -18.58
C ARG A 73 -5.84 1.89 -18.12
N PHE A 74 -6.45 2.74 -18.95
CA PHE A 74 -7.77 3.33 -18.68
C PHE A 74 -8.94 2.64 -19.42
N GLU A 75 -8.70 1.48 -20.04
CA GLU A 75 -9.75 0.74 -20.74
C GLU A 75 -10.92 0.38 -19.81
N GLY A 76 -12.13 0.76 -20.21
CA GLY A 76 -13.36 0.53 -19.44
C GLY A 76 -13.49 1.36 -18.15
N ILE A 77 -12.65 2.37 -17.94
CA ILE A 77 -12.72 3.27 -16.79
C ILE A 77 -13.38 4.58 -17.22
N ASP A 78 -14.62 4.82 -16.79
CA ASP A 78 -15.28 6.13 -16.97
C ASP A 78 -14.73 7.16 -15.99
N SER A 79 -14.80 6.85 -14.69
CA SER A 79 -14.39 7.76 -13.62
C SER A 79 -13.43 7.08 -12.64
N CYS A 80 -12.44 7.82 -12.16
CA CYS A 80 -11.45 7.33 -11.22
C CYS A 80 -10.90 8.45 -10.35
N TYR A 81 -10.32 8.05 -9.22
CA TYR A 81 -9.48 8.94 -8.43
C TYR A 81 -8.05 8.81 -8.91
N ILE A 82 -7.30 9.92 -8.99
CA ILE A 82 -5.97 9.96 -9.58
C ILE A 82 -5.03 10.79 -8.69
N PHE A 83 -3.83 10.26 -8.47
CA PHE A 83 -2.68 10.98 -7.93
C PHE A 83 -1.87 11.53 -9.10
N LEU A 84 -1.82 12.86 -9.22
CA LEU A 84 -1.16 13.55 -10.32
C LEU A 84 0.11 14.24 -9.83
N GLN A 85 1.23 13.99 -10.52
CA GLN A 85 2.44 14.79 -10.39
C GLN A 85 2.54 15.74 -11.59
N LYS A 86 2.80 17.02 -11.33
CA LYS A 86 3.02 18.01 -12.39
C LYS A 86 4.38 17.79 -13.05
N THR A 87 4.41 17.83 -14.38
CA THR A 87 5.63 17.72 -15.18
C THR A 87 5.75 18.92 -16.13
N ALA A 88 6.88 19.02 -16.85
CA ALA A 88 7.05 20.06 -17.87
C ALA A 88 6.05 19.95 -19.04
N ALA A 89 5.55 18.73 -19.32
CA ALA A 89 4.69 18.41 -20.44
C ALA A 89 3.20 18.24 -20.06
N GLY A 90 2.83 18.48 -18.80
CA GLY A 90 1.49 18.23 -18.29
C GLY A 90 1.54 17.54 -16.94
N TYR A 91 0.96 16.34 -16.85
CA TYR A 91 0.93 15.55 -15.62
C TYR A 91 1.34 14.09 -15.86
N ALA A 92 1.72 13.44 -14.77
CA ALA A 92 2.09 12.04 -14.71
C ALA A 92 1.31 11.30 -13.62
N ILE A 93 1.08 10.00 -13.83
CA ILE A 93 0.70 9.04 -12.78
C ILE A 93 1.90 8.17 -12.41
N ALA A 94 1.82 7.36 -11.35
CA ALA A 94 3.00 6.64 -10.86
C ALA A 94 3.53 5.62 -11.87
N THR A 95 2.65 4.70 -12.30
CA THR A 95 2.96 3.59 -13.20
C THR A 95 1.68 3.24 -13.99
N PRO A 96 1.73 2.28 -14.94
CA PRO A 96 0.53 1.79 -15.61
C PRO A 96 -0.57 1.23 -14.69
N THR A 97 -0.26 0.78 -13.48
CA THR A 97 -1.25 0.20 -12.56
C THR A 97 -1.32 0.86 -11.19
N SER A 98 -0.45 1.84 -10.91
CA SER A 98 -0.45 2.65 -9.69
C SER A 98 -0.71 4.13 -10.00
N GLY A 99 -1.23 4.85 -9.02
CA GLY A 99 -1.54 6.28 -9.15
C GLY A 99 -2.98 6.58 -9.55
N PHE A 100 -3.83 5.56 -9.75
CA PHE A 100 -5.28 5.77 -9.88
C PHE A 100 -6.10 4.65 -9.23
N ALA A 101 -7.36 4.95 -8.92
CA ALA A 101 -8.32 4.02 -8.35
C ALA A 101 -9.65 4.11 -9.12
N ALA A 102 -9.96 3.06 -9.88
CA ALA A 102 -11.15 3.01 -10.72
C ALA A 102 -12.43 2.91 -9.90
N ILE A 103 -13.49 3.61 -10.31
CA ILE A 103 -14.82 3.44 -9.75
C ILE A 103 -15.52 2.30 -10.51
N LYS A 104 -15.89 1.24 -9.81
CA LYS A 104 -16.59 0.06 -10.34
C LYS A 104 -17.81 -0.23 -9.48
N HIS A 105 -19.00 -0.26 -10.07
CA HIS A 105 -20.27 -0.56 -9.37
C HIS A 105 -20.44 0.25 -8.06
N SER A 106 -20.25 1.56 -8.14
CA SER A 106 -20.34 2.50 -7.00
C SER A 106 -19.33 2.26 -5.85
N LYS A 107 -18.32 1.42 -6.07
CA LYS A 107 -17.18 1.21 -5.18
C LYS A 107 -15.89 1.62 -5.86
N VAL A 108 -14.85 1.85 -5.07
CA VAL A 108 -13.52 2.20 -5.52
C VAL A 108 -12.63 0.97 -5.43
N ALA A 109 -11.96 0.61 -6.53
CA ALA A 109 -10.87 -0.36 -6.51
C ALA A 109 -9.61 0.33 -5.98
N ALA A 110 -9.48 0.37 -4.66
CA ALA A 110 -8.56 1.22 -3.94
C ALA A 110 -7.26 0.49 -3.57
N THR A 111 -6.13 1.17 -3.77
CA THR A 111 -4.81 0.73 -3.34
C THR A 111 -4.41 1.46 -2.06
N TYR A 112 -4.19 0.72 -0.96
CA TYR A 112 -3.67 1.27 0.30
C TYR A 112 -2.28 0.74 0.66
N ARG A 113 -1.71 -0.18 -0.13
CA ARG A 113 -0.39 -0.75 0.14
C ARG A 113 0.42 -0.90 -1.13
N HIS A 114 -0.11 -1.66 -2.08
CA HIS A 114 0.55 -2.01 -3.33
C HIS A 114 -0.52 -2.33 -4.37
N SER A 115 -0.33 -1.97 -5.63
CA SER A 115 -1.35 -2.06 -6.70
C SER A 115 -1.86 -3.48 -6.97
N TYR A 116 -1.06 -4.48 -6.64
CA TYR A 116 -1.46 -5.91 -6.64
C TYR A 116 -2.58 -6.25 -5.65
N HIS A 117 -2.80 -5.40 -4.64
CA HIS A 117 -3.74 -5.61 -3.55
C HIS A 117 -4.74 -4.47 -3.50
N GLN A 118 -5.74 -4.53 -4.38
CA GLN A 118 -6.87 -3.60 -4.36
C GLN A 118 -7.98 -4.10 -3.43
N ALA A 119 -8.58 -3.17 -2.68
CA ALA A 119 -9.79 -3.38 -1.92
C ALA A 119 -10.97 -2.70 -2.60
N LEU A 120 -12.14 -3.33 -2.64
CA LEU A 120 -13.37 -2.69 -3.14
C LEU A 120 -14.07 -1.96 -1.99
N VAL A 121 -13.93 -0.63 -1.97
CA VAL A 121 -14.30 0.21 -0.84
C VAL A 121 -15.41 1.20 -1.24
N PRO A 122 -16.42 1.49 -0.39
CA PRO A 122 -17.36 2.57 -0.64
C PRO A 122 -16.65 3.93 -0.78
N GLN A 123 -17.13 4.79 -1.67
CA GLN A 123 -16.56 6.13 -1.85
C GLN A 123 -16.57 6.94 -0.53
N SER A 124 -17.63 6.80 0.27
CA SER A 124 -17.77 7.43 1.59
C SER A 124 -16.73 7.01 2.63
N VAL A 125 -15.97 5.94 2.36
CA VAL A 125 -14.81 5.53 3.15
C VAL A 125 -13.52 5.90 2.44
N TYR A 126 -13.44 5.65 1.13
CA TYR A 126 -12.23 5.90 0.33
C TYR A 126 -11.82 7.37 0.31
N GLU A 127 -12.75 8.28 0.03
CA GLU A 127 -12.44 9.71 -0.05
C GLU A 127 -11.82 10.25 1.25
N PRO A 128 -12.47 10.14 2.43
CA PRO A 128 -11.93 10.73 3.64
C PRO A 128 -10.63 10.05 4.12
N THR A 129 -10.52 8.72 4.03
CA THR A 129 -9.29 8.02 4.46
C THR A 129 -8.10 8.32 3.55
N MET A 130 -8.28 8.28 2.22
CA MET A 130 -7.20 8.56 1.29
C MET A 130 -6.81 10.05 1.27
N THR A 131 -7.79 10.95 1.44
CA THR A 131 -7.54 12.39 1.63
C THR A 131 -6.71 12.65 2.88
N ALA A 132 -7.04 12.00 4.00
CA ALA A 132 -6.27 12.13 5.24
C ALA A 132 -4.83 11.62 5.07
N ILE A 133 -4.64 10.47 4.41
CA ILE A 133 -3.30 9.93 4.13
C ILE A 133 -2.50 10.90 3.26
N PHE A 134 -3.10 11.43 2.19
CA PHE A 134 -2.46 12.43 1.35
C PHE A 134 -2.06 13.66 2.16
N GLN A 135 -2.99 14.23 2.93
CA GLN A 135 -2.74 15.42 3.75
C GLN A 135 -1.62 15.17 4.76
N HIS A 136 -1.63 14.04 5.44
CA HIS A 136 -0.58 13.66 6.40
C HIS A 136 0.81 13.64 5.76
N TYR A 137 0.96 12.99 4.60
CA TYR A 137 2.25 12.95 3.90
C TYR A 137 2.72 14.30 3.38
N HIS A 138 1.82 15.26 3.21
CA HIS A 138 2.12 16.63 2.78
C HIS A 138 2.10 17.65 3.95
N GLY A 139 2.13 17.17 5.20
CA GLY A 139 2.18 18.02 6.38
C GLY A 139 0.93 18.90 6.59
N GLN A 140 -0.20 18.50 6.00
CA GLN A 140 -1.47 19.20 6.10
C GLN A 140 -2.38 18.56 7.17
N PRO A 141 -3.25 19.35 7.83
CA PRO A 141 -4.25 18.81 8.75
C PRO A 141 -5.27 17.95 8.00
N TYR A 142 -5.85 16.99 8.72
CA TYR A 142 -6.91 16.11 8.23
C TYR A 142 -8.00 15.91 9.30
N ASP A 143 -9.14 15.37 8.91
CA ASP A 143 -10.26 15.06 9.81
C ASP A 143 -9.92 13.87 10.74
N ALA A 144 -9.23 14.15 11.83
CA ALA A 144 -8.82 13.14 12.80
C ALA A 144 -10.03 12.47 13.49
N ASP A 145 -11.14 13.17 13.66
CA ASP A 145 -12.34 12.62 14.32
C ASP A 145 -12.99 11.54 13.45
N TYR A 146 -13.15 11.79 12.16
CA TYR A 146 -13.61 10.78 11.21
C TYR A 146 -12.69 9.57 11.22
N ILE A 147 -11.37 9.80 11.10
CA ILE A 147 -10.37 8.72 11.04
C ILE A 147 -10.42 7.89 12.32
N ASN A 148 -10.41 8.53 13.49
CA ASN A 148 -10.43 7.83 14.76
C ASN A 148 -11.72 7.01 14.93
N LYS A 149 -12.86 7.57 14.54
CA LYS A 149 -14.16 6.85 14.58
C LYS A 149 -14.17 5.65 13.63
N PHE A 150 -13.69 5.82 12.40
CA PHE A 150 -13.61 4.75 11.41
C PHE A 150 -12.67 3.62 11.86
N VAL A 151 -11.43 3.95 12.26
CA VAL A 151 -10.44 2.96 12.68
C VAL A 151 -10.90 2.24 13.94
N SER A 152 -11.33 2.96 14.97
CA SER A 152 -11.77 2.35 16.23
C SER A 152 -12.96 1.39 16.05
N SER A 153 -14.00 1.81 15.32
CA SER A 153 -15.18 0.97 15.08
C SER A 153 -14.87 -0.24 14.22
N THR A 154 -13.96 -0.10 13.23
CA THR A 154 -13.61 -1.19 12.31
C THR A 154 -12.69 -2.22 12.97
N LEU A 155 -11.69 -1.77 13.75
CA LEU A 155 -10.75 -2.66 14.43
C LEU A 155 -11.29 -3.25 15.74
N ALA A 156 -12.43 -2.75 16.25
CA ALA A 156 -13.15 -3.37 17.36
C ALA A 156 -13.83 -4.70 16.97
N LEU A 157 -14.05 -4.93 15.67
CA LEU A 157 -14.59 -6.19 15.16
C LEU A 157 -13.51 -7.27 15.14
N ALA A 158 -13.92 -8.53 15.31
CA ALA A 158 -13.03 -9.66 15.11
C ALA A 158 -12.49 -9.68 13.66
N PRO A 159 -11.28 -10.21 13.41
CA PRO A 159 -10.73 -10.35 12.07
C PRO A 159 -11.72 -11.09 11.14
N ALA A 160 -12.11 -10.41 10.06
CA ALA A 160 -13.05 -10.95 9.10
C ALA A 160 -12.40 -12.07 8.29
N LYS A 161 -13.18 -13.12 8.02
CA LYS A 161 -12.74 -14.23 7.18
C LYS A 161 -12.73 -13.82 5.71
N ARG A 162 -11.87 -14.46 4.93
CA ARG A 162 -11.81 -14.30 3.47
C ARG A 162 -12.88 -15.14 2.77
N ASN A 163 -14.14 -14.76 2.96
CA ASN A 163 -15.29 -15.38 2.29
C ASN A 163 -16.24 -14.28 1.77
N SER A 164 -17.23 -14.66 0.95
CA SER A 164 -18.18 -13.71 0.36
C SER A 164 -19.04 -12.97 1.40
N ALA A 165 -19.38 -13.63 2.51
CA ALA A 165 -20.23 -13.05 3.55
C ALA A 165 -19.54 -11.92 4.32
N GLU A 166 -18.22 -12.04 4.53
CA GLU A 166 -17.43 -11.11 5.34
C GLU A 166 -16.51 -10.22 4.49
N GLN A 167 -16.55 -10.34 3.16
CA GLN A 167 -15.63 -9.65 2.25
C GLN A 167 -15.64 -8.13 2.41
N ALA A 168 -16.80 -7.53 2.62
CA ALA A 168 -16.92 -6.09 2.83
C ALA A 168 -16.20 -5.66 4.13
N THR A 169 -16.42 -6.37 5.23
CA THR A 169 -15.75 -6.13 6.51
C THR A 169 -14.24 -6.34 6.39
N PHE A 170 -13.82 -7.40 5.69
CA PHE A 170 -12.41 -7.65 5.41
C PHE A 170 -11.73 -6.48 4.68
N PHE A 171 -12.39 -5.92 3.65
CA PHE A 171 -11.85 -4.74 2.97
C PHE A 171 -11.80 -3.50 3.85
N LEU A 172 -12.83 -3.24 4.67
CA LEU A 172 -12.81 -2.11 5.61
C LEU A 172 -11.71 -2.27 6.66
N GLN A 173 -11.49 -3.47 7.19
CA GLN A 173 -10.41 -3.78 8.13
C GLN A 173 -9.03 -3.57 7.50
N HIS A 174 -8.85 -3.98 6.24
CA HIS A 174 -7.62 -3.67 5.50
C HIS A 174 -7.40 -2.15 5.41
N VAL A 175 -8.42 -1.38 5.04
CA VAL A 175 -8.35 0.09 4.97
C VAL A 175 -7.98 0.68 6.33
N ALA A 176 -8.61 0.24 7.42
CA ALA A 176 -8.34 0.75 8.76
C ALA A 176 -6.90 0.46 9.22
N LEU A 177 -6.37 -0.73 8.94
CA LEU A 177 -5.00 -1.12 9.29
C LEU A 177 -3.96 -0.32 8.49
N GLU A 178 -4.12 -0.21 7.17
CA GLU A 178 -3.17 0.57 6.34
C GLU A 178 -3.31 2.08 6.60
N THR A 179 -4.52 2.59 6.90
CA THR A 179 -4.71 3.98 7.36
C THR A 179 -3.98 4.23 8.68
N THR A 180 -4.02 3.28 9.61
CA THR A 180 -3.27 3.35 10.87
C THR A 180 -1.77 3.43 10.63
N TYR A 181 -1.25 2.61 9.72
CA TYR A 181 0.16 2.66 9.30
C TYR A 181 0.53 4.02 8.71
N HIS A 182 -0.21 4.46 7.69
CA HIS A 182 0.10 5.66 6.93
C HIS A 182 0.02 6.95 7.76
N LEU A 183 -0.91 7.03 8.71
CA LEU A 183 -1.10 8.19 9.58
C LEU A 183 -0.28 8.11 10.88
N GLY A 184 0.46 7.02 11.11
CA GLY A 184 1.25 6.86 12.32
C GLY A 184 0.42 6.78 13.61
N LEU A 185 -0.78 6.18 13.59
CA LEU A 185 -1.68 6.19 14.75
C LEU A 185 -1.20 5.20 15.82
N THR A 186 -0.91 5.70 17.03
CA THR A 186 -0.27 4.91 18.11
C THR A 186 -1.24 4.28 19.11
N THR A 187 -2.51 4.67 19.07
CA THR A 187 -3.52 4.29 20.08
C THR A 187 -4.15 2.92 19.85
N TYR A 188 -3.89 2.27 18.70
CA TYR A 188 -4.60 1.07 18.27
C TYR A 188 -3.84 -0.24 18.46
N CYS A 189 -2.68 -0.24 19.11
CA CYS A 189 -1.84 -1.43 19.25
C CYS A 189 -2.63 -2.66 19.71
N THR A 190 -3.38 -2.56 20.82
CA THR A 190 -4.20 -3.69 21.34
C THR A 190 -5.25 -4.18 20.33
N ALA A 191 -5.90 -3.28 19.60
CA ALA A 191 -6.90 -3.63 18.59
C ALA A 191 -6.28 -4.25 17.33
N ILE A 192 -5.00 -3.98 17.04
CA ILE A 192 -4.26 -4.56 15.91
C ILE A 192 -3.82 -6.00 16.20
N LEU A 193 -3.51 -6.35 17.46
CA LEU A 193 -2.93 -7.66 17.80
C LEU A 193 -3.76 -8.88 17.38
N PRO A 194 -5.10 -8.90 17.45
CA PRO A 194 -5.90 -10.01 16.92
C PRO A 194 -5.63 -10.30 15.43
N PHE A 195 -5.47 -9.26 14.61
CA PHE A 195 -5.19 -9.38 13.18
C PHE A 195 -3.77 -9.90 12.91
N LEU A 196 -2.79 -9.49 13.73
CA LEU A 196 -1.42 -10.00 13.65
C LEU A 196 -1.33 -11.50 14.03
N ARG A 197 -2.18 -11.93 14.96
CA ARG A 197 -2.18 -13.30 15.49
C ARG A 197 -2.95 -14.28 14.61
N ASP A 198 -3.82 -13.81 13.73
CA ASP A 198 -4.56 -14.65 12.79
C ASP A 198 -3.68 -15.15 11.64
N THR A 199 -3.02 -16.28 11.86
CA THR A 199 -2.15 -16.93 10.87
C THR A 199 -2.91 -17.52 9.68
N THR A 200 -4.24 -17.56 9.72
CA THR A 200 -5.06 -18.04 8.60
C THR A 200 -5.38 -16.94 7.60
N ASN A 201 -5.19 -15.68 8.00
CA ASN A 201 -5.47 -14.51 7.17
C ASN A 201 -4.20 -13.70 6.87
N PHE A 202 -3.44 -14.19 5.88
CA PHE A 202 -2.19 -13.58 5.41
C PHE A 202 -2.28 -12.06 5.15
N HIS A 203 -3.33 -11.57 4.46
CA HIS A 203 -3.41 -10.13 4.14
C HIS A 203 -3.70 -9.27 5.37
N ALA A 204 -4.56 -9.75 6.28
CA ALA A 204 -4.80 -9.06 7.55
C ALA A 204 -3.51 -9.02 8.38
N GLN A 205 -2.77 -10.12 8.42
CA GLN A 205 -1.50 -10.22 9.13
C GLN A 205 -0.45 -9.25 8.59
N VAL A 206 -0.30 -9.12 7.27
CA VAL A 206 0.58 -8.11 6.65
C VAL A 206 0.17 -6.70 7.04
N SER A 207 -1.13 -6.36 6.90
CA SER A 207 -1.62 -5.01 7.18
C SER A 207 -1.45 -4.66 8.67
N ALA A 208 -1.68 -5.62 9.56
CA ALA A 208 -1.48 -5.49 11.01
C ALA A 208 0.00 -5.32 11.37
N THR A 209 0.89 -6.07 10.72
CA THR A 209 2.34 -5.95 10.91
C THR A 209 2.82 -4.55 10.56
N ARG A 210 2.34 -4.00 9.44
CA ARG A 210 2.64 -2.63 9.02
C ARG A 210 2.06 -1.60 9.99
N ALA A 211 0.79 -1.75 10.37
CA ALA A 211 0.10 -0.84 11.29
C ALA A 211 0.84 -0.65 12.64
N LEU A 212 1.60 -1.65 13.08
CA LEU A 212 2.42 -1.52 14.27
C LEU A 212 3.62 -0.58 14.12
N ALA A 213 4.04 -0.17 12.92
CA ALA A 213 5.24 0.66 12.70
C ALA A 213 5.23 2.00 13.46
N ALA A 214 4.06 2.50 13.83
CA ALA A 214 3.93 3.70 14.66
C ALA A 214 4.07 3.44 16.17
N THR A 215 3.89 2.19 16.61
CA THR A 215 3.77 1.83 18.02
C THR A 215 4.97 1.02 18.50
N ALA A 216 6.10 1.69 18.76
CA ALA A 216 7.36 1.08 19.20
C ALA A 216 7.37 0.60 20.68
N THR A 217 6.25 0.04 21.18
CA THR A 217 6.15 -0.43 22.56
C THR A 217 6.90 -1.76 22.76
N PRO A 218 7.29 -2.10 24.01
CA PRO A 218 7.85 -3.41 24.31
C PRO A 218 6.95 -4.57 23.90
N GLU A 219 5.63 -4.40 24.03
CA GLU A 219 4.67 -5.41 23.58
C GLU A 219 4.70 -5.56 22.05
N ALA A 220 4.63 -4.48 21.28
CA ALA A 220 4.67 -4.54 19.82
C ALA A 220 5.98 -5.21 19.33
N LYS A 221 7.13 -4.80 19.88
CA LYS A 221 8.43 -5.43 19.60
C LYS A 221 8.39 -6.93 19.87
N GLN A 222 7.89 -7.36 21.03
CA GLN A 222 7.77 -8.78 21.37
C GLN A 222 6.84 -9.54 20.40
N GLN A 223 5.72 -8.93 19.97
CA GLN A 223 4.81 -9.56 19.03
C GLN A 223 5.43 -9.71 17.63
N LEU A 224 6.23 -8.73 17.18
CA LEU A 224 6.97 -8.81 15.92
C LEU A 224 8.07 -9.88 15.97
N ILE A 225 8.82 -9.98 17.07
CA ILE A 225 9.76 -11.10 17.29
C ILE A 225 9.05 -12.45 17.25
N LYS A 226 7.85 -12.56 17.83
CA LYS A 226 7.03 -13.77 17.74
C LYS A 226 6.66 -14.10 16.30
N VAL A 227 6.38 -13.12 15.45
CA VAL A 227 6.12 -13.34 14.02
C VAL A 227 7.36 -13.91 13.31
N LEU A 228 8.53 -13.35 13.57
CA LEU A 228 9.79 -13.80 12.95
C LEU A 228 10.12 -15.26 13.29
N THR A 229 9.79 -15.69 14.50
CA THR A 229 10.15 -17.02 15.02
C THR A 229 9.07 -18.08 14.82
N ARG A 230 7.82 -17.68 14.54
CA ARG A 230 6.71 -18.61 14.35
C ARG A 230 6.79 -19.32 13.01
N LYS A 231 6.72 -20.66 13.04
CA LYS A 231 6.82 -21.48 11.83
C LYS A 231 5.62 -21.36 10.89
N SER A 232 4.43 -21.05 11.43
CA SER A 232 3.21 -20.90 10.63
C SER A 232 3.14 -19.60 9.84
N ASP A 233 3.94 -18.58 10.21
CA ASP A 233 3.91 -17.29 9.55
C ASP A 233 4.71 -17.34 8.24
N ARG A 234 4.12 -16.78 7.18
CA ARG A 234 4.71 -16.74 5.83
C ARG A 234 5.91 -15.79 5.78
N ASP A 235 6.88 -16.09 4.92
CA ASP A 235 8.11 -15.32 4.79
C ASP A 235 7.87 -13.84 4.47
N PHE A 236 6.91 -13.52 3.62
CA PHE A 236 6.57 -12.11 3.34
C PHE A 236 6.07 -11.36 4.58
N VAL A 237 5.30 -12.01 5.46
CA VAL A 237 4.86 -11.40 6.73
C VAL A 237 6.06 -11.16 7.64
N LYS A 238 7.01 -12.09 7.67
CA LYS A 238 8.25 -11.94 8.43
C LYS A 238 9.10 -10.79 7.91
N VAL A 239 9.25 -10.64 6.59
CA VAL A 239 9.94 -9.48 5.98
C VAL A 239 9.27 -8.17 6.41
N GLN A 240 7.94 -8.10 6.38
CA GLN A 240 7.21 -6.92 6.87
C GLN A 240 7.47 -6.69 8.35
N ALA A 241 7.56 -7.73 9.18
CA ALA A 241 7.89 -7.60 10.59
C ALA A 241 9.31 -7.07 10.82
N VAL A 242 10.27 -7.47 9.98
CA VAL A 242 11.63 -6.91 9.98
C VAL A 242 11.60 -5.42 9.63
N TRP A 243 10.91 -5.03 8.57
CA TRP A 243 10.79 -3.62 8.17
C TRP A 243 10.07 -2.76 9.22
N THR A 244 9.01 -3.29 9.82
CA THR A 244 8.34 -2.64 10.97
C THR A 244 9.29 -2.47 12.15
N LEU A 245 10.08 -3.51 12.49
CA LEU A 245 11.09 -3.41 13.54
C LEU A 245 12.17 -2.39 13.19
N ALA A 246 12.61 -2.32 11.93
CA ALA A 246 13.62 -1.36 11.48
C ALA A 246 13.19 0.09 11.75
N ALA A 247 11.91 0.41 11.57
CA ALA A 247 11.35 1.73 11.88
C ALA A 247 11.47 2.12 13.37
N TYR A 248 11.69 1.17 14.27
CA TYR A 248 11.89 1.45 15.70
C TYR A 248 13.35 1.66 16.10
N HIS A 249 14.31 1.38 15.22
CA HIS A 249 15.75 1.31 15.55
C HIS A 249 16.06 0.51 16.84
N PRO A 250 15.67 -0.79 16.93
CA PRO A 250 15.67 -1.55 18.19
C PRO A 250 17.06 -2.07 18.56
N THR A 251 17.98 -1.17 18.90
CA THR A 251 19.37 -1.49 19.30
C THR A 251 19.45 -2.55 20.40
N GLU A 252 18.48 -2.57 21.33
CA GLU A 252 18.38 -3.55 22.40
C GLU A 252 18.11 -4.98 21.92
N LEU A 253 17.55 -5.16 20.71
CA LEU A 253 17.22 -6.46 20.11
C LEU A 253 18.32 -7.00 19.20
N LYS A 254 19.42 -6.26 18.97
CA LYS A 254 20.46 -6.59 17.98
C LYS A 254 20.96 -8.05 18.10
N HIS A 255 21.28 -8.49 19.31
CA HIS A 255 21.78 -9.85 19.53
C HIS A 255 20.72 -10.93 19.31
N GLU A 256 19.46 -10.67 19.66
CA GLU A 256 18.35 -11.59 19.40
C GLU A 256 18.06 -11.69 17.91
N LEU A 257 17.99 -10.55 17.20
CA LEU A 257 17.79 -10.50 15.75
C LEU A 257 18.92 -11.22 15.00
N ALA A 258 20.17 -11.04 15.42
CA ALA A 258 21.32 -11.76 14.85
C ALA A 258 21.24 -13.28 15.05
N LYS A 259 20.63 -13.76 16.15
CA LYS A 259 20.38 -15.20 16.35
C LYS A 259 19.29 -15.70 15.42
N ILE A 260 18.19 -14.94 15.26
CA ILE A 260 17.11 -15.27 14.33
C ILE A 260 17.64 -15.33 12.89
N ALA A 261 18.49 -14.38 12.50
CA ALA A 261 19.06 -14.29 11.15
C ALA A 261 19.90 -15.53 10.73
N LYS A 262 20.50 -16.25 11.70
CA LYS A 262 21.28 -17.48 11.44
C LYS A 262 20.42 -18.65 10.96
N VAL A 263 19.14 -18.66 11.32
CA VAL A 263 18.20 -19.75 11.00
C VAL A 263 17.02 -19.29 10.15
N ALA A 264 17.05 -18.02 9.71
CA ALA A 264 16.01 -17.42 8.88
C ALA A 264 15.99 -18.03 7.48
N SER A 265 14.81 -18.04 6.86
CA SER A 265 14.62 -18.51 5.50
C SER A 265 15.42 -17.65 4.51
N ALA A 266 16.20 -18.32 3.66
CA ALA A 266 16.86 -17.74 2.48
C ALA A 266 16.06 -18.03 1.20
N GLN A 267 14.79 -18.46 1.32
CA GLN A 267 13.93 -18.70 0.16
C GLN A 267 13.37 -17.39 -0.35
N SER A 268 13.30 -17.26 -1.69
CA SER A 268 12.60 -16.17 -2.36
C SER A 268 11.15 -16.11 -1.89
N ASN A 269 10.63 -14.89 -1.74
CA ASN A 269 9.24 -14.67 -1.34
C ASN A 269 8.64 -13.51 -2.14
N GLY A 270 7.36 -13.23 -1.91
CA GLY A 270 6.64 -12.18 -2.60
C GLY A 270 5.27 -11.92 -2.00
N PHE A 271 4.47 -11.13 -2.71
CA PHE A 271 3.17 -10.62 -2.26
C PHE A 271 2.11 -11.69 -1.96
N GLY A 272 2.35 -12.97 -2.28
CA GLY A 272 1.44 -14.08 -1.97
C GLY A 272 0.23 -14.06 -2.90
N GLY A 273 0.35 -14.75 -4.04
CA GLY A 273 -0.61 -14.72 -5.13
C GLY A 273 0.11 -14.37 -6.42
N ASN A 274 -0.13 -15.18 -7.47
CA ASN A 274 0.54 -15.20 -8.76
C ASN A 274 1.99 -14.66 -8.73
N ASP A 275 2.92 -15.47 -8.20
CA ASP A 275 4.38 -15.33 -8.43
C ASP A 275 4.75 -15.33 -9.94
N MET A 276 3.72 -15.52 -10.78
CA MET A 276 3.70 -15.56 -12.24
C MET A 276 3.00 -14.36 -12.86
N ASP A 277 2.69 -13.25 -12.16
CA ASP A 277 2.37 -12.01 -12.88
C ASP A 277 3.69 -11.46 -13.43
N PRO A 278 3.99 -11.70 -14.72
CA PRO A 278 5.30 -11.37 -15.25
C PRO A 278 5.54 -9.86 -15.22
N ARG A 279 4.49 -9.03 -15.07
CA ARG A 279 4.55 -7.58 -15.21
C ARG A 279 5.18 -6.88 -14.02
N SER A 280 5.26 -7.49 -12.84
CA SER A 280 5.98 -6.91 -11.70
C SER A 280 7.26 -7.67 -11.42
N CYS A 281 8.34 -6.90 -11.40
CA CYS A 281 9.66 -7.36 -11.00
C CYS A 281 10.05 -6.84 -9.61
N THR A 282 9.07 -6.34 -8.84
CA THR A 282 9.29 -5.77 -7.50
C THR A 282 9.99 -6.79 -6.62
N GLN A 283 11.23 -6.49 -6.28
CA GLN A 283 12.09 -7.39 -5.52
C GLN A 283 11.72 -7.32 -4.04
N ILE A 284 11.37 -8.46 -3.47
CA ILE A 284 11.21 -8.60 -2.02
C ILE A 284 12.41 -9.41 -1.49
N PRO A 285 13.16 -8.89 -0.50
CA PRO A 285 14.27 -9.63 0.07
C PRO A 285 13.76 -10.90 0.75
N THR A 286 14.63 -11.91 0.83
CA THR A 286 14.42 -13.06 1.70
C THR A 286 14.33 -12.60 3.17
N VAL A 287 13.76 -13.43 4.04
CA VAL A 287 13.70 -13.12 5.49
C VAL A 287 15.12 -12.93 6.05
N LYS A 288 16.05 -13.77 5.58
CA LYS A 288 17.46 -13.69 5.95
C LYS A 288 18.10 -12.37 5.53
N GLU A 289 17.96 -11.97 4.27
CA GLU A 289 18.53 -10.71 3.77
C GLU A 289 17.98 -9.49 4.51
N ALA A 290 16.66 -9.47 4.74
CA ALA A 290 16.03 -8.39 5.50
C ALA A 290 16.60 -8.29 6.93
N LEU A 291 16.75 -9.42 7.62
CA LEU A 291 17.31 -9.46 8.98
C LEU A 291 18.79 -9.07 9.02
N ASP A 292 19.60 -9.60 8.09
CA ASP A 292 21.02 -9.27 8.00
C ASP A 292 21.21 -7.76 7.76
N ALA A 293 20.40 -7.17 6.89
CA ALA A 293 20.41 -5.72 6.64
C ALA A 293 20.03 -4.92 7.90
N LEU A 294 18.97 -5.32 8.62
CA LEU A 294 18.59 -4.66 9.87
C LEU A 294 19.70 -4.76 10.92
N VAL A 295 20.28 -5.95 11.15
CA VAL A 295 21.34 -6.15 12.15
C VAL A 295 22.59 -5.32 11.83
N ALA A 296 22.90 -5.11 10.55
CA ALA A 296 24.01 -4.27 10.12
C ALA A 296 23.79 -2.77 10.39
N GLN A 297 22.52 -2.32 10.50
CA GLN A 297 22.16 -0.92 10.77
C GLN A 297 22.05 -0.58 12.26
N LEU A 298 21.87 -1.59 13.12
CA LEU A 298 21.82 -1.47 14.59
C LEU A 298 23.23 -1.51 15.20
#